data_AF-A0A948ZLD3-F1
#
_entry.id   AF-A0A948ZLD3-F1
#
_cell.length_a   1.000
_cell.length_b   1.000
_cell.length_c   1.000
_cell.angle_alpha   90.00
_cell.angle_beta   90.00
_cell.angle_gamma   90.00
#
_symmetry.space_group_name_H-M   'P 1'
#
loop_
_entity.id
_entity.type
_entity.pdbx_description
1 polymer ?
#
loop_
_entity_poly.entity_id
_entity_poly.type
_entity_poly.pdbx_seq_one_letter_code
_entity_poly.pdbx_strand_id
1 'polypeptide(L)'
;MSSRSSPLSTLVLLALFGAASLHAVGSEDTKAQEHPLVGKTVIVQLRSGKTLKNVVVEEVMSGDIPDTISRLRILDPATGSRPILGASAVKRITAPDGKELLVFEEKSKYLAPSDEEKLAEIRRAAESKKGPSASGKPRPGRKAKPGTERKTGSGNDENARRKRNEQKRKEFFEKTGVWLWPELTDEQQKEALAKGKEYVAKIAEKFAPLNMRLYETRYYLFLSDLPPQVASLYTSCLDQMHERLCKAFGIKNKDGVWLGGKVPVVAFVHGEHFAEFERVFFNHQVNHLAAQGLAHQVSTGEVVISCHCGKDPYYFACVIVHEATHGFVHRYKSPQMVPNWLNEGIAEWVSMTVVQNNKGVRQKVKAAIEQMRQTGALGGDFFTADHIASGQYGIATAMVDFMLRSNPKAFRAMIDGIKSGEKWQDALKKSYGVTPEELTQKFGMAVVGVPMLRP
;
A
#
# COMPACT_ATOMS: atom_id res chain seq x y z
N MET A 1 -49.12 -47.76 35.86
CA MET A 1 -50.46 -47.96 35.28
C MET A 1 -50.81 -46.72 34.48
N SER A 2 -51.03 -46.87 33.16
CA SER A 2 -51.71 -45.97 32.19
C SER A 2 -51.34 -44.47 32.15
N SER A 3 -51.22 -43.74 31.04
CA SER A 3 -51.53 -43.95 29.63
C SER A 3 -50.98 -42.76 28.79
N ARG A 4 -50.54 -43.06 27.56
CA ARG A 4 -50.64 -42.29 26.29
C ARG A 4 -50.70 -40.75 26.30
N SER A 5 -49.80 -40.13 25.52
CA SER A 5 -50.11 -38.96 24.69
C SER A 5 -49.22 -38.92 23.43
N SER A 6 -49.86 -38.80 22.27
CA SER A 6 -49.33 -38.67 20.90
C SER A 6 -48.81 -37.25 20.58
N PRO A 7 -48.10 -37.04 19.45
CA PRO A 7 -47.36 -35.80 19.15
C PRO A 7 -48.21 -34.77 18.39
N LEU A 8 -47.85 -33.49 18.55
CA LEU A 8 -48.40 -32.37 17.80
C LEU A 8 -47.72 -32.23 16.43
N SER A 9 -48.56 -32.12 15.40
CA SER A 9 -48.24 -31.80 14.01
C SER A 9 -47.79 -30.35 13.84
N THR A 10 -46.70 -30.13 13.11
CA THR A 10 -46.29 -28.80 12.63
C THR A 10 -46.77 -28.61 11.20
N LEU A 11 -47.59 -27.57 11.00
CA LEU A 11 -48.11 -27.10 9.73
C LEU A 11 -46.98 -26.57 8.84
N VAL A 12 -46.91 -27.03 7.59
CA VAL A 12 -46.07 -26.46 6.52
C VAL A 12 -46.91 -25.45 5.75
N LEU A 13 -46.52 -24.18 5.76
CA LEU A 13 -47.14 -23.11 4.98
C LEU A 13 -46.39 -22.97 3.64
N LEU A 14 -46.99 -23.46 2.56
CA LEU A 14 -46.57 -23.19 1.18
C LEU A 14 -46.99 -21.77 0.79
N ALA A 15 -46.03 -20.88 0.55
CA ALA A 15 -46.27 -19.59 -0.09
C ALA A 15 -45.91 -19.67 -1.58
N LEU A 16 -46.94 -19.57 -2.42
CA LEU A 16 -46.87 -19.36 -3.86
C LEU A 16 -46.39 -17.92 -4.13
N PHE A 17 -45.27 -17.76 -4.83
CA PHE A 17 -44.92 -16.52 -5.51
C PHE A 17 -44.82 -16.76 -7.01
N GLY A 18 -45.64 -16.01 -7.74
CA GLY A 18 -45.79 -16.08 -9.19
C GLY A 18 -44.55 -15.61 -9.94
N ALA A 19 -44.27 -16.30 -11.03
CA ALA A 19 -43.27 -15.92 -12.02
C ALA A 19 -43.72 -14.65 -12.76
N ALA A 20 -43.00 -13.55 -12.53
CA ALA A 20 -43.01 -12.39 -13.41
C ALA A 20 -41.80 -12.50 -14.36
N SER A 21 -42.07 -12.74 -15.64
CA SER A 21 -41.07 -12.75 -16.70
C SER A 21 -40.56 -11.32 -16.96
N LEU A 22 -39.45 -10.94 -16.33
CA LEU A 22 -38.67 -9.79 -16.78
C LEU A 22 -37.96 -10.14 -18.09
N HIS A 23 -38.30 -9.39 -19.15
CA HIS A 23 -37.51 -9.37 -20.36
C HIS A 23 -36.16 -8.73 -20.05
N ALA A 24 -35.10 -9.53 -20.06
CA ALA A 24 -33.73 -9.06 -19.99
C ALA A 24 -33.42 -8.28 -21.27
N VAL A 25 -33.29 -6.96 -21.14
CA VAL A 25 -32.64 -6.13 -22.15
C VAL A 25 -31.16 -6.52 -22.10
N GLY A 26 -30.71 -7.27 -23.11
CA GLY A 26 -29.31 -7.63 -23.25
C GLY A 26 -28.47 -6.36 -23.39
N SER A 27 -27.73 -6.00 -22.35
CA SER A 27 -26.55 -5.17 -22.53
C SER A 27 -25.55 -6.03 -23.30
N GLU A 28 -25.25 -5.66 -24.53
CA GLU A 28 -24.08 -6.20 -25.22
C GLU A 28 -22.86 -5.91 -24.35
N ASP A 29 -22.41 -6.93 -23.62
CA ASP A 29 -21.11 -6.94 -22.97
C ASP A 29 -20.08 -6.72 -24.10
N THR A 30 -19.66 -5.47 -24.29
CA THR A 30 -18.46 -5.15 -25.03
C THR A 30 -17.30 -5.80 -24.26
N LYS A 31 -17.03 -7.07 -24.56
CA LYS A 31 -15.81 -7.75 -24.15
C LYS A 31 -14.68 -6.86 -24.60
N ALA A 32 -14.03 -6.21 -23.64
CA ALA A 32 -12.86 -5.38 -23.90
C ALA A 32 -11.91 -6.24 -24.73
N GLN A 33 -11.61 -5.78 -25.95
CA GLN A 33 -10.74 -6.51 -26.85
C GLN A 33 -9.38 -6.70 -26.16
N GLU A 34 -9.04 -7.94 -25.82
CA GLU A 34 -7.78 -8.24 -25.16
C GLU A 34 -6.60 -7.78 -26.03
N HIS A 35 -5.58 -7.22 -25.38
CA HIS A 35 -4.41 -6.73 -26.09
C HIS A 35 -3.73 -7.88 -26.86
N PRO A 36 -3.26 -7.69 -28.11
CA PRO A 36 -2.73 -8.76 -28.97
C PRO A 36 -1.41 -9.40 -28.48
N LEU A 37 -0.91 -9.02 -27.30
CA LEU A 37 0.22 -9.66 -26.64
C LEU A 37 -0.21 -10.68 -25.59
N VAL A 38 -1.42 -10.58 -25.04
CA VAL A 38 -1.92 -11.53 -24.05
C VAL A 38 -1.91 -12.94 -24.64
N GLY A 39 -1.36 -13.89 -23.90
CA GLY A 39 -1.13 -15.28 -24.31
C GLY A 39 0.10 -15.51 -25.18
N LYS A 40 0.84 -14.48 -25.63
CA LYS A 40 2.04 -14.66 -26.46
C LYS A 40 3.28 -14.95 -25.61
N THR A 41 4.08 -15.90 -26.09
CA THR A 41 5.45 -16.13 -25.61
C THR A 41 6.37 -15.08 -26.21
N VAL A 42 7.14 -14.40 -25.35
CA VAL A 42 8.02 -13.31 -25.73
C VAL A 42 9.38 -13.42 -25.03
N ILE A 43 10.33 -12.63 -25.50
CA ILE A 43 11.61 -12.36 -24.83
C ILE A 43 11.55 -10.91 -24.34
N VAL A 44 11.71 -10.72 -23.04
CA VAL A 44 11.70 -9.39 -22.41
C VAL A 44 13.13 -9.02 -22.03
N GLN A 45 13.68 -7.99 -22.67
CA GLN A 45 14.97 -7.42 -22.28
C GLN A 45 14.71 -6.28 -21.30
N LEU A 46 15.24 -6.39 -20.08
CA LEU A 46 15.15 -5.36 -19.05
C LEU A 46 16.25 -4.31 -19.23
N ARG A 47 16.02 -3.08 -18.76
CA ARG A 47 17.03 -2.01 -18.76
C ARG A 47 18.24 -2.33 -17.87
N SER A 48 18.07 -3.21 -16.89
CA SER A 48 19.17 -3.74 -16.07
C SER A 48 20.15 -4.63 -16.85
N GLY A 49 19.84 -4.98 -18.10
CA GLY A 49 20.62 -5.92 -18.92
C GLY A 49 20.16 -7.38 -18.79
N LYS A 50 19.33 -7.70 -17.79
CA LYS A 50 18.73 -9.04 -17.65
C LYS A 50 17.74 -9.30 -18.80
N THR A 51 17.78 -10.53 -19.32
CA THR A 51 16.83 -10.99 -20.35
C THR A 51 16.00 -12.13 -19.80
N LEU A 52 14.68 -12.01 -19.88
CA LEU A 52 13.72 -13.06 -19.56
C LEU A 52 13.30 -13.72 -20.87
N LYS A 53 13.64 -14.99 -21.07
CA LYS A 53 13.37 -15.72 -22.31
C LYS A 53 12.13 -16.59 -22.12
N ASN A 54 11.35 -16.74 -23.19
CA ASN A 54 10.20 -17.64 -23.26
C ASN A 54 9.15 -17.38 -22.17
N VAL A 55 8.93 -16.11 -21.80
CA VAL A 55 7.89 -15.74 -20.84
C VAL A 55 6.57 -15.50 -21.55
N VAL A 56 5.46 -15.88 -20.93
CA VAL A 56 4.12 -15.70 -21.49
C VAL A 56 3.53 -14.42 -20.91
N VAL A 57 3.01 -13.52 -21.77
CA VAL A 57 2.29 -12.33 -21.28
C VAL A 57 0.90 -12.74 -20.84
N GLU A 58 0.60 -12.63 -19.54
CA GLU A 58 -0.72 -12.97 -18.99
C GLU A 58 -1.67 -11.77 -19.00
N GLU A 59 -1.15 -10.56 -18.80
CA GLU A 59 -1.96 -9.35 -18.64
C GLU A 59 -1.21 -8.14 -19.19
N VAL A 60 -1.94 -7.23 -19.83
CA VAL A 60 -1.42 -5.95 -20.34
C VAL A 60 -2.25 -4.82 -19.75
N MET A 61 -1.58 -3.88 -19.07
CA MET A 61 -2.18 -2.63 -18.62
C MET A 61 -1.81 -1.52 -19.59
N SER A 62 -2.79 -0.99 -20.32
CA SER A 62 -2.58 0.10 -21.28
C SER A 62 -2.00 1.35 -20.61
N GLY A 63 -1.23 2.12 -21.38
CA GLY A 63 -0.84 3.47 -21.02
C GLY A 63 -1.97 4.46 -21.28
N ASP A 64 -1.72 5.73 -20.95
CA ASP A 64 -2.70 6.79 -21.16
C ASP A 64 -2.66 7.35 -22.61
N ILE A 65 -1.69 6.92 -23.42
CA ILE A 65 -1.59 7.18 -24.86
C ILE A 65 -2.07 5.92 -25.62
N PRO A 66 -2.90 6.05 -26.67
CA PRO A 66 -3.30 4.92 -27.50
C PRO A 66 -2.11 4.06 -27.95
N ASP A 67 -2.32 2.75 -28.07
CA ASP A 67 -1.30 1.74 -28.44
C ASP A 67 -0.08 1.62 -27.50
N THR A 68 -0.09 2.26 -26.33
CA THR A 68 1.01 2.15 -25.37
C THR A 68 0.68 1.22 -24.20
N ILE A 69 1.71 0.68 -23.55
CA ILE A 69 1.59 -0.18 -22.37
C ILE A 69 2.35 0.44 -21.20
N SER A 70 1.66 0.55 -20.05
CA SER A 70 2.24 1.03 -18.79
C SER A 70 2.88 -0.08 -17.97
N ARG A 71 2.25 -1.26 -17.95
CA ARG A 71 2.74 -2.44 -17.23
C ARG A 71 2.30 -3.71 -17.95
N LEU A 72 3.06 -4.78 -17.76
CA LEU A 72 2.65 -6.13 -18.18
C LEU A 72 2.90 -7.13 -17.06
N ARG A 73 2.00 -8.11 -16.91
CA ARG A 73 2.23 -9.30 -16.10
C ARG A 73 2.72 -10.41 -17.02
N ILE A 74 3.81 -11.05 -16.64
CA ILE A 74 4.35 -12.19 -17.36
C ILE A 74 4.38 -13.41 -16.46
N LEU A 75 4.23 -14.59 -17.04
CA LEU A 75 4.52 -15.89 -16.44
C LEU A 75 5.86 -16.36 -17.00
N ASP A 76 6.80 -16.68 -16.12
CA ASP A 76 8.02 -17.40 -16.47
C ASP A 76 7.77 -18.91 -16.27
N PRO A 77 7.61 -19.70 -17.34
CA PRO A 77 7.30 -21.13 -17.21
C PRO A 77 8.39 -21.94 -16.52
N ALA A 78 9.64 -21.48 -16.55
CA ALA A 78 10.75 -22.20 -15.93
C ALA A 78 10.73 -22.09 -14.40
N THR A 79 10.23 -20.97 -13.87
CA THR A 79 10.21 -20.70 -12.44
C THR A 79 8.81 -20.70 -11.83
N GLY A 80 7.77 -20.65 -12.67
CA GLY A 80 6.39 -20.41 -12.25
C GLY A 80 6.14 -18.98 -11.76
N SER A 81 7.14 -18.09 -11.81
CA SER A 81 7.02 -16.73 -11.29
C SER A 81 6.13 -15.87 -12.17
N ARG A 82 5.35 -14.97 -11.54
CA ARG A 82 4.38 -14.10 -12.22
C ARG A 82 4.64 -12.59 -12.01
N PRO A 83 5.83 -12.07 -12.33
CA PRO A 83 6.17 -10.69 -12.01
C PRO A 83 5.36 -9.68 -12.86
N ILE A 84 5.05 -8.54 -12.26
CA ILE A 84 4.54 -7.36 -12.95
C ILE A 84 5.72 -6.46 -13.30
N LEU A 85 5.88 -6.16 -14.58
CA LEU A 85 6.94 -5.30 -15.09
C LEU A 85 6.35 -3.95 -15.48
N GLY A 86 6.85 -2.87 -14.86
CA GLY A 86 6.58 -1.52 -15.34
C GLY A 86 7.32 -1.22 -16.64
N ALA A 87 6.73 -0.41 -17.51
CA ALA A 87 7.32 -0.02 -18.80
C ALA A 87 8.77 0.47 -18.65
N SER A 88 9.04 1.29 -17.63
CA SER A 88 10.37 1.84 -17.36
C SER A 88 11.44 0.82 -16.97
N ALA A 89 11.06 -0.40 -16.57
CA ALA A 89 12.00 -1.48 -16.29
C ALA A 89 12.36 -2.28 -17.54
N VAL A 90 11.53 -2.22 -18.58
CA VAL A 90 11.68 -2.96 -19.83
C VAL A 90 12.42 -2.07 -20.82
N LYS A 91 13.39 -2.64 -21.54
CA LYS A 91 14.07 -1.98 -22.65
C LYS A 91 13.31 -2.25 -23.95
N ARG A 92 12.96 -3.51 -24.18
CA ARG A 92 12.18 -3.99 -25.33
C ARG A 92 11.60 -5.37 -25.12
N ILE A 93 10.63 -5.71 -25.95
CA ILE A 93 9.98 -7.01 -26.02
C ILE A 93 10.09 -7.50 -27.46
N THR A 94 10.62 -8.71 -27.65
CA THR A 94 10.74 -9.35 -28.96
C THR A 94 9.97 -10.66 -28.98
N ALA A 95 9.51 -11.08 -30.16
CA ALA A 95 9.04 -12.44 -30.38
C ALA A 95 10.23 -13.43 -30.34
N PRO A 96 9.96 -14.75 -30.20
CA PRO A 96 11.00 -15.77 -30.18
C PRO A 96 11.85 -15.83 -31.46
N ASP A 97 11.29 -15.39 -32.60
CA ASP A 97 11.98 -15.26 -33.90
C ASP A 97 12.91 -14.03 -33.98
N GLY A 98 12.97 -13.23 -32.92
CA GLY A 98 13.78 -12.00 -32.85
C GLY A 98 13.07 -10.74 -33.36
N LYS A 99 11.84 -10.83 -33.88
CA LYS A 99 11.08 -9.65 -34.32
C LYS A 99 10.75 -8.77 -33.12
N GLU A 100 11.14 -7.49 -33.20
CA GLU A 100 10.85 -6.53 -32.14
C GLU A 100 9.36 -6.16 -32.15
N LEU A 101 8.68 -6.37 -31.02
CA LEU A 101 7.24 -6.12 -30.87
C LEU A 101 6.99 -4.77 -30.21
N LEU A 102 7.74 -4.48 -29.14
CA LEU A 102 7.63 -3.24 -28.38
C LEU A 102 9.00 -2.74 -27.94
N VAL A 103 9.13 -1.42 -27.83
CA VAL A 103 10.31 -0.72 -27.30
C VAL A 103 9.89 0.29 -26.24
N PHE A 104 10.77 0.55 -25.28
CA PHE A 104 10.53 1.62 -24.32
C PHE A 104 10.80 2.99 -24.95
N GLU A 105 9.79 3.86 -24.93
CA GLU A 105 9.89 5.21 -25.47
C GLU A 105 10.14 6.21 -24.31
N GLU A 106 11.28 6.89 -24.35
CA GLU A 106 11.74 7.82 -23.32
C GLU A 106 10.90 9.11 -23.21
N LYS A 107 10.24 9.61 -24.27
CA LYS A 107 9.40 10.82 -24.13
C LYS A 107 8.06 10.48 -23.49
N SER A 108 7.45 9.36 -23.86
CA SER A 108 6.16 8.94 -23.32
C SER A 108 6.26 8.20 -21.98
N LYS A 109 7.42 7.58 -21.69
CA LYS A 109 7.65 6.69 -20.54
C LYS A 109 6.80 5.40 -20.57
N TYR A 110 6.36 4.99 -21.75
CA TYR A 110 5.61 3.76 -21.98
C TYR A 110 6.35 2.79 -22.90
N LEU A 111 5.88 1.53 -22.93
CA LEU A 111 6.22 0.61 -24.00
C LEU A 111 5.32 0.92 -25.20
N ALA A 112 5.92 1.02 -26.38
CA ALA A 112 5.27 1.40 -27.61
C ALA A 112 5.64 0.41 -28.74
N PRO A 113 4.82 0.29 -29.80
CA PRO A 113 5.18 -0.45 -31.01
C PRO A 113 6.57 -0.04 -31.52
N SER A 114 7.34 -1.00 -32.02
CA SER A 114 8.67 -0.77 -32.62
C SER A 114 8.63 -0.06 -33.96
N ASP A 115 7.44 0.13 -34.53
CA ASP A 115 7.21 0.83 -35.78
C ASP A 115 7.46 2.36 -35.63
N GLU A 116 8.32 2.93 -36.48
CA GLU A 116 8.78 4.32 -36.32
C GLU A 116 7.65 5.34 -36.59
N GLU A 117 6.70 5.03 -37.48
CA GLU A 117 5.56 5.90 -37.76
C GLU A 117 4.66 6.00 -36.52
N LYS A 118 4.34 4.84 -35.90
CA LYS A 118 3.61 4.79 -34.63
C LYS A 118 4.37 5.47 -33.49
N LEU A 119 5.70 5.30 -33.40
CA LEU A 119 6.51 5.99 -32.40
C LEU A 119 6.45 7.51 -32.57
N ALA A 120 6.48 8.02 -33.80
CA ALA A 120 6.36 9.44 -34.06
C ALA A 120 4.99 9.99 -33.64
N GLU A 121 3.91 9.25 -33.84
CA GLU A 121 2.57 9.58 -33.34
C GLU A 121 2.50 9.64 -31.82
N ILE A 122 3.03 8.61 -31.15
CA ILE A 122 3.07 8.54 -29.68
C ILE A 122 3.89 9.69 -29.10
N ARG A 123 5.03 10.04 -29.71
CA ARG A 123 5.86 11.18 -29.29
C ARG A 123 5.10 12.50 -29.41
N ARG A 124 4.38 12.72 -30.53
CA ARG A 124 3.53 13.91 -30.72
C ARG A 124 2.41 13.98 -29.68
N ALA A 125 1.76 12.86 -29.38
CA ALA A 125 0.72 12.78 -28.35
C ALA A 125 1.26 13.02 -26.93
N ALA A 126 2.47 12.53 -26.63
CA ALA A 126 3.12 12.79 -25.34
C ALA A 126 3.50 14.27 -25.17
N GLU A 127 3.90 14.93 -26.25
CA GLU A 127 4.23 16.37 -26.27
C GLU A 127 2.99 17.25 -26.10
N SER A 128 1.87 16.90 -26.74
CA SER A 128 0.63 17.67 -26.60
C SER A 128 0.02 17.59 -25.19
N LYS A 129 0.22 16.48 -24.47
CA LYS A 129 -0.19 16.32 -23.07
C LYS A 129 0.66 17.11 -22.08
N LYS A 130 1.91 17.43 -22.43
CA LYS A 130 2.70 18.41 -21.69
C LYS A 130 2.17 19.80 -22.07
N GLY A 131 1.02 20.16 -21.51
CA GLY A 131 0.42 21.48 -21.70
C GLY A 131 1.45 22.60 -21.46
N PRO A 132 1.22 23.80 -22.02
CA PRO A 132 2.16 24.91 -21.90
C PRO A 132 2.52 25.11 -20.43
N SER A 133 3.81 24.90 -20.13
CA SER A 133 4.38 25.12 -18.80
C SER A 133 3.86 26.45 -18.26
N ALA A 134 3.06 26.38 -17.20
CA ALA A 134 2.39 27.52 -16.61
C ALA A 134 3.46 28.49 -16.06
N SER A 135 3.86 29.46 -16.88
CA SER A 135 4.58 30.66 -16.46
C SER A 135 3.62 31.50 -15.61
N GLY A 136 3.60 31.22 -14.31
CA GLY A 136 2.69 31.83 -13.35
C GLY A 136 2.88 33.35 -13.24
N LYS A 137 1.81 34.11 -13.53
CA LYS A 137 1.67 35.50 -13.08
C LYS A 137 1.45 35.55 -11.56
N PRO A 138 2.05 36.52 -10.84
CA PRO A 138 1.88 36.65 -9.40
C PRO A 138 0.47 37.17 -9.05
N ARG A 139 -0.20 36.53 -8.08
CA ARG A 139 -1.49 36.96 -7.52
C ARG A 139 -1.29 37.89 -6.32
N PRO A 140 -2.08 38.97 -6.15
CA PRO A 140 -1.91 39.93 -5.08
C PRO A 140 -2.45 39.44 -3.72
N GLY A 141 -1.81 39.94 -2.67
CA GLY A 141 -1.80 39.45 -1.31
C GLY A 141 -3.13 39.42 -0.56
N ARG A 142 -3.27 38.40 0.29
CA ARG A 142 -4.25 38.32 1.39
C ARG A 142 -3.46 38.33 2.70
N LYS A 143 -3.66 39.35 3.53
CA LYS A 143 -2.96 39.53 4.82
C LYS A 143 -3.45 38.48 5.84
N ALA A 144 -2.52 37.66 6.34
CA ALA A 144 -2.72 36.76 7.47
C ALA A 144 -1.71 37.07 8.58
N LYS A 145 -2.13 36.78 9.83
CA LYS A 145 -1.46 37.10 11.11
C LYS A 145 -0.02 36.57 11.23
N PRO A 146 0.83 37.20 12.07
CA PRO A 146 2.24 36.86 12.20
C PRO A 146 2.43 35.56 12.99
N GLY A 147 2.58 34.46 12.27
CA GLY A 147 3.17 33.22 12.78
C GLY A 147 4.56 33.08 12.19
N THR A 148 5.57 32.94 13.06
CA THR A 148 6.99 32.65 12.79
C THR A 148 7.33 32.42 11.31
N GLU A 149 7.63 33.51 10.58
CA GLU A 149 8.04 33.43 9.17
C GLU A 149 9.37 32.67 9.09
N ARG A 150 9.31 31.42 8.62
CA ARG A 150 10.47 30.79 7.98
C ARG A 150 10.84 31.69 6.82
N LYS A 151 11.97 32.41 6.92
CA LYS A 151 12.59 33.11 5.80
C LYS A 151 12.62 32.14 4.61
N THR A 152 11.81 32.41 3.60
CA THR A 152 11.88 31.73 2.32
C THR A 152 13.26 31.99 1.75
N GLY A 153 14.12 30.96 1.77
CA GLY A 153 15.46 31.04 1.23
C GLY A 153 15.43 31.50 -0.22
N SER A 154 16.49 32.17 -0.66
CA SER A 154 16.59 32.57 -2.06
C SER A 154 16.53 31.34 -2.97
N GLY A 155 15.97 31.43 -4.19
CA GLY A 155 15.85 30.28 -5.10
C GLY A 155 17.18 29.57 -5.43
N ASN A 156 18.31 30.25 -5.20
CA ASN A 156 19.64 29.66 -5.32
C ASN A 156 19.94 28.65 -4.20
N ASP A 157 19.47 28.90 -2.97
CA ASP A 157 19.69 28.01 -1.81
C ASP A 157 18.93 26.69 -1.97
N GLU A 158 17.72 26.76 -2.54
CA GLU A 158 16.86 25.59 -2.74
C GLU A 158 17.42 24.65 -3.82
N ASN A 159 17.89 25.20 -4.94
CA ASN A 159 18.57 24.43 -5.99
C ASN A 159 19.86 23.77 -5.47
N ALA A 160 20.64 24.47 -4.66
CA ALA A 160 21.83 23.91 -4.03
C ALA A 160 21.47 22.78 -3.04
N ARG A 161 20.41 22.93 -2.25
CA ARG A 161 19.87 21.89 -1.38
C ARG A 161 19.42 20.66 -2.17
N ARG A 162 18.69 20.85 -3.28
CA ARG A 162 18.24 19.76 -4.16
C ARG A 162 19.41 18.96 -4.73
N LYS A 163 20.45 19.63 -5.25
CA LYS A 163 21.66 18.97 -5.77
C LYS A 163 22.38 18.18 -4.67
N ARG A 164 22.52 18.76 -3.47
CA ARG A 164 23.14 18.08 -2.32
C ARG A 164 22.35 16.84 -1.88
N ASN A 165 21.01 16.93 -1.88
CA ASN A 165 20.15 15.81 -1.52
C ASN A 165 20.23 14.69 -2.56
N GLU A 166 20.21 15.01 -3.84
CA GLU A 166 20.36 14.01 -4.90
C GLU A 166 21.73 13.33 -4.86
N GLN A 167 22.80 14.11 -4.63
CA GLN A 167 24.14 13.56 -4.47
C GLN A 167 24.22 12.57 -3.29
N LYS A 168 23.66 12.93 -2.12
CA LYS A 168 23.58 12.02 -0.97
C LYS A 168 22.82 10.75 -1.27
N ARG A 169 21.72 10.83 -2.04
CA ARG A 169 20.94 9.65 -2.46
C ARG A 169 21.76 8.76 -3.37
N LYS A 170 22.49 9.35 -4.32
CA LYS A 170 23.37 8.63 -5.23
C LYS A 170 24.50 7.93 -4.48
N GLU A 171 25.19 8.64 -3.58
CA GLU A 171 26.24 8.06 -2.73
C GLU A 171 25.69 6.91 -1.86
N PHE A 172 24.48 7.08 -1.30
CA PHE A 172 23.82 6.04 -0.53
C PHE A 172 23.50 4.82 -1.41
N PHE A 173 23.00 5.02 -2.62
CA PHE A 173 22.73 3.95 -3.59
C PHE A 173 24.02 3.24 -4.00
N GLU A 174 25.10 3.96 -4.30
CA GLU A 174 26.41 3.37 -4.63
C GLU A 174 26.95 2.50 -3.49
N LYS A 175 26.69 2.88 -2.23
CA LYS A 175 27.11 2.12 -1.05
C LYS A 175 26.24 0.89 -0.76
N THR A 176 24.93 0.99 -0.96
CA THR A 176 23.95 0.01 -0.42
C THR A 176 23.16 -0.74 -1.49
N GLY A 177 23.17 -0.28 -2.74
CA GLY A 177 22.28 -0.75 -3.79
C GLY A 177 20.82 -0.29 -3.64
N VAL A 178 20.52 0.58 -2.67
CA VAL A 178 19.14 1.02 -2.36
C VAL A 178 18.97 2.51 -2.59
N TRP A 179 17.91 2.91 -3.28
CA TRP A 179 17.53 4.31 -3.41
C TRP A 179 16.74 4.77 -2.19
N LEU A 180 17.21 5.84 -1.54
CA LEU A 180 16.38 6.55 -0.57
C LEU A 180 15.23 7.26 -1.27
N TRP A 181 14.12 7.43 -0.56
CA TRP A 181 13.09 8.36 -1.00
C TRP A 181 13.66 9.78 -1.16
N PRO A 182 13.24 10.53 -2.19
CA PRO A 182 13.72 11.89 -2.37
C PRO A 182 13.24 12.76 -1.22
N GLU A 183 14.15 13.57 -0.66
CA GLU A 183 13.76 14.71 0.16
C GLU A 183 13.17 15.78 -0.74
N LEU A 184 11.88 16.06 -0.58
CA LEU A 184 11.19 17.09 -1.35
C LEU A 184 11.49 18.48 -0.79
N THR A 185 11.59 19.46 -1.67
CA THR A 185 11.57 20.89 -1.30
C THR A 185 10.15 21.33 -0.93
N ASP A 186 9.99 22.53 -0.36
CA ASP A 186 8.68 23.01 0.09
C ASP A 186 7.71 23.17 -1.10
N GLU A 187 8.24 23.55 -2.26
CA GLU A 187 7.55 23.68 -3.55
C GLU A 187 7.09 22.32 -4.06
N GLN A 188 7.97 21.31 -4.01
CA GLN A 188 7.65 19.94 -4.38
C GLN A 188 6.63 19.32 -3.41
N GLN A 189 6.71 19.63 -2.12
CA GLN A 189 5.71 19.22 -1.14
C GLN A 189 4.34 19.84 -1.46
N LYS A 190 4.28 21.14 -1.77
CA LYS A 190 3.03 21.80 -2.18
C LYS A 190 2.45 21.20 -3.45
N GLU A 191 3.28 20.92 -4.45
CA GLU A 191 2.84 20.29 -5.70
C GLU A 191 2.29 18.87 -5.44
N ALA A 192 2.99 18.07 -4.65
CA ALA A 192 2.53 16.73 -4.28
C ALA A 192 1.21 16.78 -3.49
N LEU A 193 1.05 17.73 -2.57
CA LEU A 193 -0.21 17.93 -1.85
C LEU A 193 -1.34 18.34 -2.79
N ALA A 194 -1.07 19.24 -3.75
CA ALA A 194 -2.06 19.65 -4.75
C ALA A 194 -2.52 18.46 -5.60
N LYS A 195 -1.59 17.59 -6.04
CA LYS A 195 -1.90 16.33 -6.74
C LYS A 195 -2.75 15.39 -5.88
N GLY A 196 -2.43 15.25 -4.60
CA GLY A 196 -3.23 14.47 -3.66
C GLY A 196 -4.66 15.00 -3.52
N LYS A 197 -4.83 16.34 -3.45
CA LYS A 197 -6.15 16.99 -3.41
C LYS A 197 -6.94 16.82 -4.70
N GLU A 198 -6.27 16.94 -5.85
CA GLU A 198 -6.89 16.69 -7.16
C GLU A 198 -7.36 15.24 -7.28
N TYR A 199 -6.53 14.28 -6.85
CA TYR A 199 -6.88 12.86 -6.84
C TYR A 199 -8.12 12.59 -5.98
N VAL A 200 -8.16 13.14 -4.76
CA VAL A 200 -9.32 13.05 -3.87
C VAL A 200 -10.57 13.71 -4.47
N ALA A 201 -10.43 14.84 -5.16
CA ALA A 201 -11.54 15.50 -5.84
C ALA A 201 -12.13 14.64 -6.97
N LYS A 202 -11.28 13.97 -7.76
CA LYS A 202 -11.72 13.01 -8.80
C LYS A 202 -12.52 11.85 -8.21
N ILE A 203 -12.10 11.35 -7.05
CA ILE A 203 -12.84 10.30 -6.34
C ILE A 203 -14.20 10.82 -5.86
N ALA A 204 -14.22 12.01 -5.25
CA ALA A 204 -15.46 12.63 -4.79
C ALA A 204 -16.47 12.87 -5.93
N GLU A 205 -16.00 13.24 -7.12
CA GLU A 205 -16.82 13.39 -8.32
C GLU A 205 -17.39 12.04 -8.79
N LYS A 206 -16.56 11.00 -8.89
CA LYS A 206 -17.00 9.64 -9.26
C LYS A 206 -18.04 9.08 -8.29
N PHE A 207 -17.94 9.42 -7.01
CA PHE A 207 -18.85 8.99 -5.94
C PHE A 207 -19.79 10.12 -5.46
N ALA A 208 -20.11 11.08 -6.34
CA ALA A 208 -20.97 12.22 -5.99
C ALA A 208 -22.32 11.83 -5.33
N PRO A 209 -23.03 10.75 -5.75
CA PRO A 209 -24.27 10.33 -5.09
C PRO A 209 -24.13 9.99 -3.60
N LEU A 210 -22.92 9.65 -3.13
CA LEU A 210 -22.65 9.32 -1.73
C LEU A 210 -22.45 10.55 -0.85
N ASN A 211 -22.40 11.76 -1.43
CA ASN A 211 -22.11 13.01 -0.72
C ASN A 211 -20.80 12.95 0.08
N MET A 212 -19.75 12.37 -0.52
CA MET A 212 -18.42 12.25 0.10
C MET A 212 -17.90 13.60 0.58
N ARG A 213 -17.37 13.65 1.80
CA ARG A 213 -16.80 14.86 2.42
C ARG A 213 -15.31 14.67 2.66
N LEU A 214 -14.53 15.71 2.36
CA LEU A 214 -13.11 15.76 2.67
C LEU A 214 -12.89 16.36 4.06
N TYR A 215 -12.26 15.57 4.93
CA TYR A 215 -11.78 15.93 6.25
C TYR A 215 -10.25 16.00 6.21
N GLU A 216 -9.70 17.21 6.18
CA GLU A 216 -8.25 17.42 6.10
C GLU A 216 -7.65 17.54 7.51
N THR A 217 -6.79 16.59 7.90
CA THR A 217 -6.09 16.58 9.20
C THR A 217 -4.69 17.14 9.06
N ARG A 218 -3.83 17.00 10.08
CA ARG A 218 -2.42 17.36 9.94
C ARG A 218 -1.70 16.50 8.89
N TYR A 219 -1.97 15.19 8.84
CA TYR A 219 -1.23 14.22 8.04
C TYR A 219 -2.06 13.49 6.98
N TYR A 220 -3.37 13.74 6.92
CA TYR A 220 -4.28 12.95 6.07
C TYR A 220 -5.26 13.82 5.29
N LEU A 221 -5.56 13.37 4.06
CA LEU A 221 -6.70 13.81 3.26
C LEU A 221 -7.77 12.72 3.36
N PHE A 222 -8.64 12.79 4.37
CA PHE A 222 -9.63 11.75 4.65
C PHE A 222 -10.95 12.04 3.93
N LEU A 223 -11.26 11.29 2.87
CA LEU A 223 -12.49 11.42 2.08
C LEU A 223 -13.48 10.32 2.46
N SER A 224 -14.70 10.68 2.86
CA SER A 224 -15.69 9.68 3.28
C SER A 224 -17.15 10.16 3.20
N ASP A 225 -18.07 9.22 3.02
CA ASP A 225 -19.53 9.36 3.18
C ASP A 225 -19.99 9.25 4.65
N LEU A 226 -19.05 9.11 5.59
CA LEU A 226 -19.35 9.09 7.02
C LEU A 226 -19.94 10.41 7.55
N PRO A 227 -20.86 10.35 8.52
CA PRO A 227 -21.28 11.53 9.27
C PRO A 227 -20.08 12.23 9.93
N PRO A 228 -20.03 13.58 9.98
CA PRO A 228 -18.87 14.32 10.49
C PRO A 228 -18.41 13.93 11.89
N GLN A 229 -19.36 13.65 12.80
CA GLN A 229 -19.08 13.24 14.17
C GLN A 229 -18.32 11.90 14.19
N VAL A 230 -18.70 10.97 13.32
CA VAL A 230 -18.07 9.65 13.21
C VAL A 230 -16.70 9.77 12.53
N ALA A 231 -16.58 10.58 11.48
CA ALA A 231 -15.30 10.83 10.80
C ALA A 231 -14.22 11.43 11.73
N SER A 232 -14.63 12.26 12.70
CA SER A 232 -13.71 12.86 13.68
C SER A 232 -12.98 11.83 14.55
N LEU A 233 -13.62 10.69 14.84
CA LEU A 233 -13.02 9.59 15.61
C LEU A 233 -11.83 8.99 14.85
N TYR A 234 -12.03 8.66 13.58
CA TYR A 234 -11.02 7.98 12.77
C TYR A 234 -9.87 8.89 12.38
N THR A 235 -10.17 10.15 12.04
CA THR A 235 -9.13 11.15 11.75
C THR A 235 -8.23 11.42 12.96
N SER A 236 -8.77 11.42 14.18
CA SER A 236 -7.97 11.49 15.40
C SER A 236 -7.07 10.27 15.59
N CYS A 237 -7.59 9.05 15.35
CA CYS A 237 -6.79 7.83 15.40
C CYS A 237 -5.63 7.84 14.40
N LEU A 238 -5.86 8.32 13.18
CA LEU A 238 -4.82 8.42 12.15
C LEU A 238 -3.68 9.38 12.55
N ASP A 239 -4.00 10.58 13.04
CA ASP A 239 -2.97 11.53 13.51
C ASP A 239 -2.20 10.96 14.73
N GLN A 240 -2.88 10.26 15.66
CA GLN A 240 -2.24 9.59 16.79
C GLN A 240 -1.32 8.44 16.35
N MET A 241 -1.72 7.66 15.34
CA MET A 241 -0.87 6.63 14.74
C MET A 241 0.41 7.26 14.19
N HIS A 242 0.29 8.32 13.39
CA HIS A 242 1.44 8.99 12.78
C HIS A 242 2.43 9.47 13.84
N GLU A 243 1.91 10.07 14.90
CA GLU A 243 2.69 10.54 16.05
C GLU A 243 3.40 9.39 16.78
N ARG A 244 2.69 8.28 16.99
CA ARG A 244 3.22 7.09 17.65
C ARG A 244 4.35 6.45 16.84
N LEU A 245 4.17 6.30 15.53
CA LEU A 245 5.19 5.76 14.64
C LEU A 245 6.39 6.72 14.51
N CYS A 246 6.17 8.03 14.36
CA CYS A 246 7.27 8.99 14.35
C CYS A 246 8.12 8.88 15.62
N LYS A 247 7.49 8.69 16.79
CA LYS A 247 8.20 8.49 18.06
C LYS A 247 8.99 7.18 18.05
N ALA A 248 8.37 6.05 17.67
CA ALA A 248 9.01 4.73 17.65
C ALA A 248 10.20 4.67 16.69
N PHE A 249 10.11 5.34 15.54
CA PHE A 249 11.14 5.41 14.51
C PHE A 249 12.10 6.60 14.72
N GLY A 250 11.87 7.42 15.76
CA GLY A 250 12.66 8.60 16.10
C GLY A 250 12.78 9.62 14.96
N ILE A 251 11.69 9.83 14.23
CA ILE A 251 11.56 10.81 13.14
C ILE A 251 11.34 12.19 13.75
N LYS A 252 12.22 13.13 13.42
CA LYS A 252 12.13 14.53 13.89
C LYS A 252 11.20 15.37 12.99
N ASN A 253 11.35 15.23 11.67
CA ASN A 253 10.50 15.92 10.70
C ASN A 253 9.26 15.07 10.38
N LYS A 254 8.21 15.20 11.19
CA LYS A 254 6.99 14.40 11.07
C LYS A 254 6.24 14.66 9.76
N ASP A 255 6.26 15.90 9.28
CA ASP A 255 5.54 16.30 8.07
C ASP A 255 6.27 15.81 6.79
N GLY A 256 7.51 15.31 6.92
CA GLY A 256 8.32 14.83 5.80
C GLY A 256 8.15 13.35 5.43
N VAL A 257 7.30 12.60 6.14
CA VAL A 257 7.10 11.16 5.85
C VAL A 257 6.27 10.98 4.57
N TRP A 258 5.10 11.62 4.52
CA TRP A 258 4.20 11.54 3.38
C TRP A 258 4.68 12.41 2.21
N LEU A 259 4.40 11.96 0.99
CA LEU A 259 4.55 12.81 -0.19
C LEU A 259 3.54 13.96 -0.09
N GLY A 260 4.00 15.21 -0.11
CA GLY A 260 3.14 16.37 0.11
C GLY A 260 2.72 16.59 1.56
N GLY A 261 3.32 15.87 2.51
CA GLY A 261 2.99 15.93 3.93
C GLY A 261 1.64 15.33 4.33
N LYS A 262 0.82 14.89 3.36
CA LYS A 262 -0.45 14.22 3.63
C LYS A 262 -0.70 13.03 2.70
N VAL A 263 -1.34 12.00 3.23
CA VAL A 263 -1.74 10.82 2.45
C VAL A 263 -3.26 10.76 2.25
N PRO A 264 -3.75 10.46 1.04
CA PRO A 264 -5.17 10.16 0.80
C PRO A 264 -5.64 8.91 1.55
N VAL A 265 -6.78 9.05 2.23
CA VAL A 265 -7.51 7.95 2.87
C VAL A 265 -8.95 8.03 2.42
N VAL A 266 -9.47 6.98 1.80
CA VAL A 266 -10.83 6.90 1.28
C VAL A 266 -11.60 5.86 2.08
N ALA A 267 -12.60 6.31 2.84
CA ALA A 267 -13.39 5.44 3.70
C ALA A 267 -14.85 5.43 3.26
N PHE A 268 -15.41 4.23 3.08
CA PHE A 268 -16.81 4.04 2.70
C PHE A 268 -17.63 3.49 3.87
N VAL A 269 -18.89 3.91 4.01
CA VAL A 269 -19.83 3.26 4.93
C VAL A 269 -20.09 1.82 4.49
N HIS A 270 -20.28 1.61 3.18
CA HIS A 270 -20.68 0.34 2.58
C HIS A 270 -19.52 -0.37 1.86
N GLY A 271 -19.47 -1.70 1.96
CA GLY A 271 -18.41 -2.52 1.37
C GLY A 271 -18.45 -2.57 -0.16
N GLU A 272 -19.64 -2.40 -0.73
CA GLU A 272 -19.89 -2.38 -2.17
C GLU A 272 -19.24 -1.17 -2.84
N HIS A 273 -19.31 0.01 -2.21
CA HIS A 273 -18.65 1.21 -2.73
C HIS A 273 -17.12 1.12 -2.61
N PHE A 274 -16.62 0.48 -1.55
CA PHE A 274 -15.21 0.15 -1.44
C PHE A 274 -14.76 -0.80 -2.56
N ALA A 275 -15.51 -1.87 -2.84
CA ALA A 275 -15.20 -2.77 -3.95
C ALA A 275 -15.27 -2.06 -5.31
N GLU A 276 -16.24 -1.15 -5.52
CA GLU A 276 -16.30 -0.34 -6.74
C GLU A 276 -15.08 0.58 -6.86
N PHE A 277 -14.68 1.23 -5.77
CA PHE A 277 -13.50 2.09 -5.74
C PHE A 277 -12.23 1.33 -6.13
N GLU A 278 -12.02 0.16 -5.54
CA GLU A 278 -10.89 -0.72 -5.84
C GLU A 278 -10.86 -1.14 -7.31
N ARG A 279 -12.02 -1.50 -7.86
CA ARG A 279 -12.15 -1.85 -9.27
C ARG A 279 -11.84 -0.67 -10.18
N VAL A 280 -12.37 0.52 -9.90
CA VAL A 280 -12.27 1.69 -10.78
C VAL A 280 -10.90 2.35 -10.74
N PHE A 281 -10.31 2.50 -9.54
CA PHE A 281 -9.08 3.27 -9.36
C PHE A 281 -7.81 2.41 -9.34
N PHE A 282 -7.93 1.11 -9.03
CA PHE A 282 -6.80 0.19 -8.91
C PHE A 282 -6.90 -1.05 -9.80
N ASN A 283 -7.99 -1.22 -10.55
CA ASN A 283 -8.27 -2.43 -11.33
C ASN A 283 -8.21 -3.70 -10.47
N HIS A 284 -8.60 -3.59 -9.19
CA HIS A 284 -8.60 -4.69 -8.24
C HIS A 284 -10.02 -5.20 -8.01
N GLN A 285 -10.25 -6.49 -8.29
CA GLN A 285 -11.49 -7.16 -7.91
C GLN A 285 -11.38 -7.64 -6.47
N VAL A 286 -11.92 -6.86 -5.54
CA VAL A 286 -11.85 -7.16 -4.11
C VAL A 286 -13.15 -7.81 -3.65
N ASN A 287 -13.03 -8.95 -2.98
CA ASN A 287 -14.13 -9.48 -2.19
C ASN A 287 -14.19 -8.71 -0.87
N HIS A 288 -15.09 -7.73 -0.76
CA HIS A 288 -15.26 -6.91 0.44
C HIS A 288 -15.72 -7.71 1.68
N LEU A 289 -16.12 -8.97 1.53
CA LEU A 289 -16.36 -9.87 2.67
C LEU A 289 -15.05 -10.44 3.23
N ALA A 290 -13.98 -10.44 2.45
CA ALA A 290 -12.67 -10.97 2.82
C ALA A 290 -11.65 -9.89 3.21
N ALA A 291 -11.76 -8.68 2.65
CA ALA A 291 -10.88 -7.56 2.95
C ALA A 291 -11.67 -6.31 3.32
N GLN A 292 -11.34 -5.71 4.47
CA GLN A 292 -11.98 -4.49 4.96
C GLN A 292 -11.18 -3.21 4.68
N GLY A 293 -9.91 -3.35 4.31
CA GLY A 293 -9.05 -2.25 3.92
C GLY A 293 -7.86 -2.73 3.09
N LEU A 294 -7.26 -1.79 2.36
CA LEU A 294 -6.06 -1.98 1.56
C LEU A 294 -5.18 -0.72 1.63
N ALA A 295 -3.87 -0.95 1.66
CA ALA A 295 -2.85 0.08 1.52
C ALA A 295 -2.15 -0.02 0.16
N HIS A 296 -2.55 0.83 -0.78
CA HIS A 296 -1.93 0.90 -2.10
C HIS A 296 -0.61 1.64 -2.04
N GLN A 297 0.48 0.95 -2.39
CA GLN A 297 1.84 1.47 -2.35
C GLN A 297 2.46 1.34 -3.73
N VAL A 298 2.96 2.44 -4.29
CA VAL A 298 3.65 2.41 -5.58
C VAL A 298 5.14 2.70 -5.41
N SER A 299 5.94 2.26 -6.39
CA SER A 299 7.40 2.37 -6.37
C SER A 299 7.91 3.82 -6.41
N THR A 300 7.08 4.77 -6.83
CA THR A 300 7.33 6.21 -6.81
C THR A 300 7.06 6.85 -5.44
N GLY A 301 6.50 6.09 -4.50
CA GLY A 301 6.30 6.47 -3.11
C GLY A 301 4.92 7.02 -2.81
N GLU A 302 4.02 7.16 -3.78
CA GLU A 302 2.62 7.47 -3.52
C GLU A 302 1.98 6.34 -2.72
N VAL A 303 1.07 6.74 -1.83
CA VAL A 303 0.28 5.86 -0.99
C VAL A 303 -1.18 6.31 -1.06
N VAL A 304 -2.10 5.36 -1.18
CA VAL A 304 -3.53 5.60 -1.01
C VAL A 304 -4.07 4.49 -0.11
N ILE A 305 -4.83 4.87 0.90
CA ILE A 305 -5.48 3.90 1.79
C ILE A 305 -6.96 3.90 1.48
N SER A 306 -7.55 2.72 1.35
CA SER A 306 -8.98 2.53 1.12
C SER A 306 -9.56 1.52 2.08
N CYS A 307 -10.70 1.83 2.68
CA CYS A 307 -11.35 0.95 3.66
C CYS A 307 -12.88 1.08 3.62
N HIS A 308 -13.58 0.12 4.22
CA HIS A 308 -15.01 0.27 4.55
C HIS A 308 -15.31 0.03 6.03
N CYS A 309 -16.37 0.65 6.53
CA CYS A 309 -16.65 0.73 7.98
C CYS A 309 -17.04 -0.61 8.62
N GLY A 310 -17.69 -1.50 7.88
CA GLY A 310 -18.24 -2.73 8.46
C GLY A 310 -19.26 -2.41 9.57
N LYS A 311 -19.38 -3.30 10.57
CA LYS A 311 -20.42 -3.18 11.63
C LYS A 311 -19.92 -2.61 12.95
N ASP A 312 -18.63 -2.78 13.26
CA ASP A 312 -18.04 -2.34 14.53
C ASP A 312 -17.13 -1.11 14.30
N PRO A 313 -17.49 0.07 14.81
CA PRO A 313 -16.71 1.29 14.62
C PRO A 313 -15.31 1.21 15.25
N TYR A 314 -15.15 0.48 16.36
CA TYR A 314 -13.82 0.31 16.97
C TYR A 314 -12.98 -0.68 16.19
N TYR A 315 -13.59 -1.69 15.56
CA TYR A 315 -12.88 -2.57 14.63
C TYR A 315 -12.42 -1.80 13.40
N PHE A 316 -13.29 -0.96 12.84
CA PHE A 316 -12.91 -0.11 11.71
C PHE A 316 -11.76 0.85 12.05
N ALA A 317 -11.78 1.47 13.24
CA ALA A 317 -10.68 2.30 13.70
C ALA A 317 -9.36 1.51 13.76
N CYS A 318 -9.37 0.22 14.13
CA CYS A 318 -8.18 -0.63 14.04
C CYS A 318 -7.77 -0.88 12.59
N VAL A 319 -8.70 -1.26 11.71
CA VAL A 319 -8.41 -1.53 10.30
C VAL A 319 -7.75 -0.32 9.64
N ILE A 320 -8.30 0.89 9.81
CA ILE A 320 -7.77 2.07 9.14
C ILE A 320 -6.39 2.46 9.65
N VAL A 321 -6.13 2.30 10.95
CA VAL A 321 -4.80 2.51 11.55
C VAL A 321 -3.81 1.46 11.04
N HIS A 322 -4.24 0.21 10.92
CA HIS A 322 -3.46 -0.90 10.40
C HIS A 322 -3.02 -0.64 8.94
N GLU A 323 -3.96 -0.37 8.04
CA GLU A 323 -3.65 -0.09 6.63
C GLU A 323 -2.75 1.15 6.47
N ALA A 324 -3.07 2.23 7.18
CA ALA A 324 -2.26 3.44 7.13
C ALA A 324 -0.83 3.23 7.65
N THR A 325 -0.62 2.25 8.52
CA THR A 325 0.71 1.88 9.02
C THR A 325 1.56 1.22 7.95
N HIS A 326 0.99 0.35 7.11
CA HIS A 326 1.72 -0.20 5.97
C HIS A 326 2.20 0.91 5.03
N GLY A 327 1.33 1.88 4.75
CA GLY A 327 1.69 3.09 4.00
C GLY A 327 2.85 3.86 4.65
N PHE A 328 2.83 4.00 5.98
CA PHE A 328 3.89 4.71 6.73
C PHE A 328 5.23 3.97 6.60
N VAL A 329 5.23 2.65 6.81
CA VAL A 329 6.42 1.80 6.74
C VAL A 329 7.01 1.79 5.33
N HIS A 330 6.17 1.82 4.29
CA HIS A 330 6.60 2.01 2.90
C HIS A 330 7.34 3.33 2.72
N ARG A 331 6.75 4.43 3.20
CA ARG A 331 7.27 5.79 3.11
C ARG A 331 8.48 6.07 3.98
N TYR A 332 8.72 5.25 5.00
CA TYR A 332 9.86 5.42 5.87
C TYR A 332 11.16 5.16 5.10
N LYS A 333 11.97 6.19 4.84
CA LYS A 333 13.35 6.12 4.33
C LYS A 333 13.58 5.61 2.88
N SER A 334 13.05 4.47 2.48
CA SER A 334 13.28 3.85 1.15
C SER A 334 12.13 2.91 0.72
N PRO A 335 12.09 2.40 -0.53
CA PRO A 335 11.08 1.44 -0.97
C PRO A 335 11.33 0.00 -0.49
N GLN A 336 12.40 -0.26 0.28
CA GLN A 336 12.71 -1.62 0.73
C GLN A 336 11.60 -2.18 1.62
N MET A 337 11.23 -3.43 1.39
CA MET A 337 10.18 -4.09 2.15
C MET A 337 10.71 -4.57 3.49
N VAL A 338 9.87 -4.46 4.50
CA VAL A 338 10.07 -5.08 5.82
C VAL A 338 9.49 -6.51 5.74
N PRO A 339 10.09 -7.53 6.38
CA PRO A 339 9.55 -8.89 6.34
C PRO A 339 8.11 -8.91 6.87
N ASN A 340 7.28 -9.78 6.32
CA ASN A 340 5.82 -9.74 6.52
C ASN A 340 5.45 -9.76 8.02
N TRP A 341 6.02 -10.67 8.82
CA TRP A 341 5.76 -10.74 10.26
C TRP A 341 5.99 -9.41 11.00
N LEU A 342 7.01 -8.66 10.60
CA LEU A 342 7.37 -7.41 11.23
C LEU A 342 6.49 -6.27 10.73
N ASN A 343 6.15 -6.27 9.44
CA ASN A 343 5.23 -5.29 8.86
C ASN A 343 3.81 -5.41 9.47
N GLU A 344 3.26 -6.63 9.53
CA GLU A 344 1.98 -6.92 10.20
C GLU A 344 2.05 -6.64 11.70
N GLY A 345 3.14 -7.05 12.35
CA GLY A 345 3.35 -6.82 13.78
C GLY A 345 3.38 -5.34 14.16
N ILE A 346 3.99 -4.48 13.34
CA ILE A 346 4.00 -3.02 13.55
C ILE A 346 2.59 -2.45 13.37
N ALA A 347 1.87 -2.87 12.33
CA ALA A 347 0.52 -2.40 12.02
C ALA A 347 -0.49 -2.76 13.13
N GLU A 348 -0.46 -4.00 13.61
CA GLU A 348 -1.30 -4.44 14.73
C GLU A 348 -0.87 -3.81 16.06
N TRP A 349 0.43 -3.69 16.33
CA TRP A 349 0.93 -3.05 17.55
C TRP A 349 0.46 -1.60 17.67
N VAL A 350 0.61 -0.80 16.61
CA VAL A 350 0.20 0.61 16.70
C VAL A 350 -1.31 0.73 16.80
N SER A 351 -2.07 -0.11 16.08
CA SER A 351 -3.54 -0.21 16.20
C SER A 351 -3.98 -0.49 17.63
N MET A 352 -3.33 -1.46 18.30
CA MET A 352 -3.59 -1.78 19.71
C MET A 352 -3.29 -0.60 20.65
N THR A 353 -2.27 0.22 20.34
CA THR A 353 -1.87 1.34 21.21
C THR A 353 -2.75 2.58 21.02
N VAL A 354 -3.23 2.83 19.80
CA VAL A 354 -4.04 4.00 19.44
C VAL A 354 -5.52 3.75 19.73
N VAL A 355 -6.04 2.57 19.36
CA VAL A 355 -7.46 2.24 19.45
C VAL A 355 -7.74 1.44 20.72
N GLN A 356 -7.61 2.10 21.86
CA GLN A 356 -7.63 1.43 23.17
C GLN A 356 -8.96 0.75 23.53
N ASN A 357 -10.07 1.21 22.93
CA ASN A 357 -11.40 0.64 23.16
C ASN A 357 -11.63 -0.68 22.39
N ASN A 358 -10.79 -0.99 21.40
CA ASN A 358 -10.85 -2.27 20.71
C ASN A 358 -10.03 -3.33 21.45
N LYS A 359 -10.69 -4.40 21.89
CA LYS A 359 -10.04 -5.53 22.58
C LYS A 359 -9.57 -6.64 21.63
N GLY A 360 -9.95 -6.61 20.36
CA GLY A 360 -9.66 -7.64 19.36
C GLY A 360 -8.17 -7.93 19.22
N VAL A 361 -7.33 -6.92 19.05
CA VAL A 361 -5.86 -7.15 18.94
C VAL A 361 -5.29 -7.76 20.22
N ARG A 362 -5.73 -7.29 21.39
CA ARG A 362 -5.31 -7.86 22.69
C ARG A 362 -5.78 -9.30 22.86
N GLN A 363 -6.97 -9.64 22.36
CA GLN A 363 -7.48 -11.01 22.34
C GLN A 363 -6.64 -11.89 21.41
N LYS A 364 -6.26 -11.41 20.22
CA LYS A 364 -5.34 -12.11 19.31
C LYS A 364 -4.00 -12.38 19.99
N VAL A 365 -3.41 -11.39 20.67
CA VAL A 365 -2.16 -11.56 21.44
C VAL A 365 -2.33 -12.59 22.55
N LYS A 366 -3.43 -12.54 23.32
CA LYS A 366 -3.70 -13.51 24.38
C LYS A 366 -3.83 -14.93 23.83
N ALA A 367 -4.61 -15.10 22.75
CA ALA A 367 -4.81 -16.38 22.09
C ALA A 367 -3.48 -16.94 21.52
N ALA A 368 -2.68 -16.09 20.90
CA ALA A 368 -1.36 -16.45 20.40
C ALA A 368 -0.41 -16.92 21.51
N ILE A 369 -0.37 -16.22 22.65
CA ILE A 369 0.44 -16.63 23.80
C ILE A 369 0.01 -18.00 24.32
N GLU A 370 -1.31 -18.22 24.45
CA GLU A 370 -1.85 -19.50 24.90
C GLU A 370 -1.51 -20.63 23.92
N GLN A 371 -1.66 -20.39 22.62
CA GLN A 371 -1.26 -21.34 21.59
C GLN A 371 0.23 -21.67 21.68
N MET A 372 1.11 -20.68 21.81
CA MET A 372 2.55 -20.90 21.94
C MET A 372 2.93 -21.69 23.20
N ARG A 373 2.19 -21.53 24.31
CA ARG A 373 2.35 -22.35 25.52
C ARG A 373 2.02 -23.81 25.28
N GLN A 374 0.96 -24.06 24.52
CA GLN A 374 0.49 -25.41 24.21
C GLN A 374 1.39 -26.12 23.20
N THR A 375 1.86 -25.41 22.17
CA THR A 375 2.62 -26.00 21.06
C THR A 375 4.14 -25.95 21.24
N GLY A 376 4.62 -25.05 22.09
CA GLY A 376 6.05 -24.76 22.21
C GLY A 376 6.69 -24.20 20.93
N ALA A 377 5.91 -23.55 20.05
CA ALA A 377 6.40 -22.96 18.80
C ALA A 377 5.62 -21.71 18.38
N LEU A 378 6.25 -20.79 17.61
CA LEU A 378 5.55 -19.68 16.94
C LEU A 378 4.59 -20.20 15.84
N GLY A 379 4.91 -21.37 15.27
CA GLY A 379 4.08 -22.09 14.31
C GLY A 379 4.50 -21.85 12.86
N GLY A 380 4.67 -22.94 12.11
CA GLY A 380 4.91 -22.92 10.66
C GLY A 380 6.09 -22.06 10.22
N ASP A 381 5.92 -21.35 9.10
CA ASP A 381 6.93 -20.51 8.47
C ASP A 381 6.89 -19.05 8.97
N PHE A 382 6.70 -18.82 10.27
CA PHE A 382 6.42 -17.46 10.81
C PHE A 382 7.38 -16.37 10.33
N PHE A 383 8.69 -16.65 10.28
CA PHE A 383 9.71 -15.69 9.84
C PHE A 383 9.95 -15.64 8.33
N THR A 384 9.46 -16.64 7.58
CA THR A 384 9.81 -16.89 6.17
C THR A 384 8.62 -16.84 5.24
N ALA A 385 7.39 -16.86 5.75
CA ALA A 385 6.18 -16.78 4.96
C ALA A 385 6.07 -15.42 4.26
N ASP A 386 5.65 -15.44 3.00
CA ASP A 386 5.29 -14.23 2.26
C ASP A 386 4.11 -13.50 2.92
N HIS A 387 3.18 -14.29 3.49
CA HIS A 387 2.05 -13.84 4.28
C HIS A 387 1.89 -14.72 5.51
N ILE A 388 2.04 -14.14 6.71
CA ILE A 388 1.75 -14.88 7.94
C ILE A 388 0.24 -15.18 8.01
N ALA A 389 -0.11 -16.31 8.61
CA ALA A 389 -1.50 -16.69 8.82
C ALA A 389 -2.18 -15.70 9.77
N SER A 390 -3.50 -15.52 9.64
CA SER A 390 -4.29 -14.61 10.47
C SER A 390 -4.13 -14.88 11.98
N GLY A 391 -3.97 -16.14 12.39
CA GLY A 391 -3.69 -16.53 13.78
C GLY A 391 -2.32 -16.08 14.31
N GLN A 392 -1.35 -15.83 13.41
CA GLN A 392 0.01 -15.40 13.77
C GLN A 392 0.13 -13.90 14.00
N TYR A 393 -0.90 -13.09 13.68
CA TYR A 393 -0.87 -11.64 13.88
C TYR A 393 -0.69 -11.29 15.37
N GLY A 394 -1.28 -12.09 16.28
CA GLY A 394 -1.08 -11.94 17.72
C GLY A 394 0.37 -12.19 18.15
N ILE A 395 1.07 -13.13 17.51
CA ILE A 395 2.48 -13.45 17.75
C ILE A 395 3.36 -12.28 17.28
N ALA A 396 3.15 -11.83 16.04
CA ALA A 396 3.83 -10.69 15.44
C ALA A 396 3.70 -9.42 16.29
N THR A 397 2.48 -9.12 16.75
CA THR A 397 2.19 -7.98 17.63
C THR A 397 2.97 -8.06 18.94
N ALA A 398 2.92 -9.22 19.61
CA ALA A 398 3.59 -9.43 20.89
C ALA A 398 5.12 -9.34 20.75
N MET A 399 5.67 -9.87 19.65
CA MET A 399 7.10 -9.82 19.38
C MET A 399 7.58 -8.40 19.12
N VAL A 400 6.84 -7.61 18.32
CA VAL A 400 7.15 -6.19 18.09
C VAL A 400 7.08 -5.38 19.39
N ASP A 401 6.05 -5.59 20.21
CA ASP A 401 5.93 -4.93 21.52
C ASP A 401 7.11 -5.29 22.45
N PHE A 402 7.50 -6.57 22.49
CA PHE A 402 8.66 -7.05 23.24
C PHE A 402 9.96 -6.36 22.80
N MET A 403 10.21 -6.30 21.49
CA MET A 403 11.42 -5.69 20.94
C MET A 403 11.46 -4.18 21.25
N LEU A 404 10.35 -3.46 21.01
CA LEU A 404 10.24 -2.03 21.29
C LEU A 404 10.44 -1.69 22.76
N ARG A 405 9.87 -2.49 23.68
CA ARG A 405 10.05 -2.29 25.14
C ARG A 405 11.47 -2.61 25.59
N SER A 406 12.07 -3.64 25.01
CA SER A 406 13.42 -4.07 25.38
C SER A 406 14.47 -3.03 24.99
N ASN A 407 14.41 -2.51 23.74
CA ASN A 407 15.33 -1.48 23.29
C ASN A 407 14.78 -0.72 22.06
N PRO A 408 14.10 0.43 22.25
CA PRO A 408 13.49 1.17 21.14
C PRO A 408 14.54 1.74 20.17
N LYS A 409 15.76 2.03 20.65
CA LYS A 409 16.86 2.49 19.77
C LYS A 409 17.35 1.36 18.87
N ALA A 410 17.47 0.14 19.39
CA ALA A 410 17.81 -1.04 18.58
C ALA A 410 16.69 -1.39 17.59
N PHE A 411 15.41 -1.28 17.99
CA PHE A 411 14.28 -1.46 17.08
C PHE A 411 14.38 -0.53 15.87
N ARG A 412 14.57 0.77 16.13
CA ARG A 412 14.80 1.76 15.07
C ARG A 412 15.99 1.39 14.21
N ALA A 413 17.14 1.04 14.82
CA ALA A 413 18.35 0.69 14.08
C ALA A 413 18.15 -0.55 13.17
N MET A 414 17.37 -1.53 13.63
CA MET A 414 16.99 -2.70 12.82
C MET A 414 16.19 -2.29 11.58
N ILE A 415 15.12 -1.50 11.76
CA ILE A 415 14.32 -1.03 10.63
C ILE A 415 15.17 -0.15 9.71
N ASP A 416 16.01 0.71 10.26
CA ASP A 416 16.95 1.52 9.49
C ASP A 416 17.90 0.68 8.64
N GLY A 417 18.38 -0.47 9.14
CA GLY A 417 19.20 -1.44 8.40
C GLY A 417 18.42 -2.09 7.26
N ILE A 418 17.22 -2.61 7.53
CA ILE A 418 16.33 -3.20 6.52
C ILE A 418 16.03 -2.20 5.40
N LYS A 419 15.66 -0.98 5.79
CA LYS A 419 15.37 0.10 4.84
C LYS A 419 16.62 0.64 4.14
N SER A 420 17.81 0.21 4.54
CA SER A 420 19.06 0.45 3.82
C SER A 420 19.49 -0.73 2.95
N GLY A 421 18.67 -1.78 2.82
CA GLY A 421 18.96 -2.95 1.99
C GLY A 421 19.65 -4.10 2.71
N GLU A 422 19.90 -3.99 4.03
CA GLU A 422 20.40 -5.12 4.81
C GLU A 422 19.31 -6.21 4.91
N LYS A 423 19.70 -7.49 4.86
CA LYS A 423 18.77 -8.57 5.20
C LYS A 423 18.29 -8.37 6.63
N TRP A 424 17.02 -8.67 6.91
CA TRP A 424 16.44 -8.38 8.22
C TRP A 424 17.10 -9.15 9.36
N GLN A 425 17.61 -10.36 9.09
CA GLN A 425 18.38 -11.16 10.06
C GLN A 425 19.71 -10.48 10.41
N ASP A 426 20.41 -9.94 9.42
CA ASP A 426 21.67 -9.21 9.63
C ASP A 426 21.42 -7.91 10.40
N ALA A 427 20.36 -7.18 10.03
CA ALA A 427 19.92 -5.99 10.74
C ALA A 427 19.52 -6.30 12.19
N LEU A 428 18.86 -7.43 12.45
CA LEU A 428 18.53 -7.92 13.79
C LEU A 428 19.81 -8.22 14.59
N LYS A 429 20.74 -8.99 14.02
CA LYS A 429 22.00 -9.36 14.70
C LYS A 429 22.83 -8.13 15.02
N LYS A 430 22.93 -7.19 14.10
CA LYS A 430 23.67 -5.93 14.27
C LYS A 430 23.06 -5.01 15.34
N SER A 431 21.73 -4.94 15.43
CA SER A 431 21.05 -4.00 16.32
C SER A 431 20.76 -4.57 17.71
N TYR A 432 20.39 -5.85 17.80
CA TYR A 432 20.03 -6.52 19.05
C TYR A 432 21.07 -7.54 19.53
N GLY A 433 22.07 -7.89 18.70
CA GLY A 433 23.04 -8.92 19.04
C GLY A 433 22.50 -10.34 18.99
N VAL A 434 21.30 -10.56 18.41
CA VAL A 434 20.61 -11.87 18.41
C VAL A 434 20.30 -12.39 17.00
N THR A 435 20.28 -13.71 16.82
CA THR A 435 19.68 -14.37 15.64
C THR A 435 18.16 -14.48 15.80
N PRO A 436 17.39 -14.89 14.75
CA PRO A 436 15.96 -15.16 14.88
C PRO A 436 15.62 -16.22 15.95
N GLU A 437 16.44 -17.26 16.08
CA GLU A 437 16.28 -18.32 17.07
C GLU A 437 16.52 -17.79 18.49
N GLU A 438 17.59 -17.01 18.67
CA GLU A 438 17.90 -16.35 19.95
C GLU A 438 16.81 -15.33 20.33
N LEU A 439 16.25 -14.59 19.36
CA LEU A 439 15.11 -13.70 19.57
C LEU A 439 13.89 -14.50 20.04
N THR A 440 13.60 -15.63 19.38
CA THR A 440 12.47 -16.51 19.72
C THR A 440 12.59 -17.07 21.13
N GLN A 441 13.77 -17.55 21.52
CA GLN A 441 14.02 -18.07 22.86
C GLN A 441 13.86 -16.98 23.93
N LYS A 442 14.44 -15.79 23.70
CA LYS A 442 14.30 -14.65 24.62
C LYS A 442 12.84 -14.21 24.76
N PHE A 443 12.12 -14.12 23.64
CA PHE A 443 10.70 -13.81 23.62
C PHE A 443 9.86 -14.87 24.34
N GLY A 444 10.13 -16.15 24.06
CA GLY A 444 9.47 -17.30 24.69
C GLY A 444 9.63 -17.28 26.20
N MET A 445 10.85 -17.07 26.69
CA MET A 445 11.13 -16.96 28.12
C MET A 445 10.45 -15.73 28.75
N ALA A 446 10.58 -14.54 28.15
CA ALA A 446 10.16 -13.29 28.77
C ALA A 446 8.65 -13.01 28.68
N VAL A 447 8.00 -13.44 27.59
CA VAL A 447 6.60 -13.09 27.30
C VAL A 447 5.68 -14.30 27.42
N VAL A 448 6.10 -15.45 26.89
CA VAL A 448 5.26 -16.65 26.82
C VAL A 448 5.36 -17.48 28.10
N GLY A 449 6.54 -17.53 28.73
CA GLY A 449 6.87 -18.44 29.83
C GLY A 449 7.36 -19.81 29.33
N VAL A 450 7.89 -19.89 28.09
CA VAL A 450 8.40 -21.11 27.46
C VAL A 450 9.86 -20.88 27.04
N PRO A 451 10.85 -21.34 27.84
CA PRO A 451 12.27 -21.03 27.61
C PRO A 451 12.86 -21.56 26.29
N MET A 452 12.30 -22.64 25.75
CA MET A 452 12.75 -23.29 24.50
C MET A 452 11.70 -23.16 23.41
N LEU A 453 11.06 -21.99 23.32
CA LEU A 453 10.10 -21.72 22.24
C LEU A 453 10.80 -21.85 20.89
N ARG A 454 10.23 -22.65 19.99
CA ARG A 454 10.77 -22.89 18.65
C ARG A 454 10.23 -21.85 17.65
N PRO A 455 11.04 -21.42 16.66
CA PRO A 455 10.60 -20.48 15.64
C PRO A 455 9.47 -21.05 14.77
#